data_AF-A0A1F7VIF4-F1
#
_entry.id   AF-A0A1F7VIF4-F1
#
_cell.length_a   1.000
_cell.length_b   1.000
_cell.length_c   1.000
_cell.angle_alpha   90.00
_cell.angle_beta   90.00
_cell.angle_gamma   90.00
#
_symmetry.space_group_name_H-M   'P 1'
#
loop_
_entity.id
_entity.type
_entity.pdbx_description
1 polymer ?
#
loop_
_entity_poly.entity_id
_entity_poly.type
_entity_poly.pdbx_seq_one_letter_code
_entity_poly.pdbx_strand_id
1 'polypeptide(L)'
;MFNLLKRQPRAPRAAGIAAAGATSSGKGDLPEEELLHAEQVYRQGTVSIRDFIAPASVRVQPDYLELGGMFLRSLFVVAYPRYISIGWFEPVIDLSATFDIGMFFYKIDAAIILKQLRNKVGILEAQLAADREKGAPRDPVRETALQDIEKLRDEITQGTEYFFQCGLYLTLYAPTLPELNKLTEQVESMIGAKLVFTRRATWQAEQGFNATLPLALDELAVSFNMNTSPAASSFPFVSSELSSDNGVLYGINRHNNSLILFDRFSLPNANMVVFATSGAGKSYAIKLEVLRSLMFGTEIIIIDPEREYQYLAQAVGGTYISISLNSDSKINPFDLPRAIGDDAKAGDLIRSAVITLKGLIRIMIGELTHQEDSLLDRAILETYAKKDITASSDLAHVEPPVLSDLEDILHGMEGGEDIAMRLKKYTEGTFAGLLNNRTNIDLANQLVVFSVRDLEDELRPMAIYTVINFIWNIVRAQMKKRILVIDEAWWLMQHEDSAKFIYALVKRCRKYYLGLTTITQDVNDFLGS
;
A
#
# COMPACT_ATOMS: atom_id res chain seq x y z
N MET A 1 -20.79 -13.02 33.81
CA MET A 1 -21.58 -11.76 33.90
C MET A 1 -22.55 -11.64 32.72
N PHE A 2 -23.42 -12.64 32.52
CA PHE A 2 -24.60 -12.59 31.63
C PHE A 2 -25.56 -11.41 31.92
N ASN A 3 -25.41 -10.80 33.10
CA ASN A 3 -26.16 -9.65 33.60
C ASN A 3 -25.73 -8.29 33.02
N LEU A 4 -24.77 -8.20 32.10
CA LEU A 4 -24.40 -6.93 31.42
C LEU A 4 -24.95 -6.80 29.99
N LEU A 5 -25.31 -7.90 29.32
CA LEU A 5 -25.88 -7.89 27.97
C LEU A 5 -27.30 -8.45 27.90
N LYS A 6 -27.76 -9.23 28.90
CA LYS A 6 -29.18 -9.59 28.98
C LYS A 6 -30.02 -8.35 29.28
N ARG A 7 -31.16 -8.23 28.61
CA ARG A 7 -32.22 -7.34 29.08
C ARG A 7 -32.58 -7.76 30.51
N GLN A 8 -32.48 -6.86 31.50
CA GLN A 8 -32.96 -7.20 32.83
C GLN A 8 -34.47 -7.46 32.76
N PRO A 9 -34.98 -8.55 33.35
CA PRO A 9 -36.42 -8.74 33.44
C PRO A 9 -37.00 -7.56 34.20
N ARG A 10 -37.91 -6.82 33.56
CA ARG A 10 -38.67 -5.77 34.24
C ARG A 10 -39.44 -6.42 35.37
N ALA A 11 -39.39 -5.83 36.56
CA ALA A 11 -40.17 -6.33 37.70
C ALA A 11 -41.62 -6.59 37.27
N PRO A 12 -42.27 -7.68 37.71
CA PRO A 12 -43.67 -7.90 37.41
C PRO A 12 -44.43 -6.65 37.87
N ARG A 13 -45.31 -6.12 37.00
CA ARG A 13 -46.20 -5.02 37.39
C ARG A 13 -46.89 -5.45 38.68
N ALA A 14 -46.60 -4.79 39.79
CA ALA A 14 -47.36 -4.97 41.02
C ALA A 14 -48.83 -4.71 40.66
N ALA A 15 -49.64 -5.76 40.66
CA ALA A 15 -51.07 -5.64 40.53
C ALA A 15 -51.56 -4.95 41.80
N GLY A 16 -51.99 -3.69 41.67
CA GLY A 16 -52.65 -2.96 42.75
C GLY A 16 -52.00 -1.64 43.11
N ILE A 17 -52.17 -0.63 42.26
CA ILE A 17 -52.47 0.70 42.81
C ILE A 17 -53.99 0.76 42.85
N ALA A 18 -54.55 0.32 43.98
CA ALA A 18 -55.94 0.55 44.28
C ALA A 18 -56.17 2.05 44.30
N ALA A 19 -57.11 2.51 43.48
CA ALA A 19 -57.63 3.87 43.52
C ALA A 19 -58.16 4.15 44.93
N ALA A 20 -57.45 4.98 45.69
CA ALA A 20 -57.94 5.50 46.96
C ALA A 20 -57.77 7.03 46.96
N GLY A 21 -58.90 7.71 46.78
CA GLY A 21 -59.23 8.96 47.47
C GLY A 21 -58.38 10.19 47.15
N ALA A 22 -58.89 11.03 46.25
CA ALA A 22 -58.57 12.45 46.29
C ALA A 22 -59.11 13.08 47.58
N THR A 23 -58.23 13.56 48.47
CA THR A 23 -58.49 14.72 49.34
C THR A 23 -57.18 15.32 49.88
N SER A 24 -56.96 16.58 49.49
CA SER A 24 -56.30 17.69 50.21
C SER A 24 -54.89 17.56 50.83
N SER A 25 -54.08 18.55 50.43
CA SER A 25 -53.11 19.35 51.22
C SER A 25 -51.79 18.72 51.64
N GLY A 26 -50.71 19.25 51.06
CA GLY A 26 -49.35 19.19 51.61
C GLY A 26 -48.29 18.98 50.54
N LYS A 27 -47.53 20.03 50.20
CA LYS A 27 -46.21 19.88 49.57
C LYS A 27 -45.28 19.26 50.64
N GLY A 28 -45.29 17.94 50.74
CA GLY A 28 -44.28 17.19 51.48
C GLY A 28 -43.37 16.52 50.46
N ASP A 29 -42.06 16.80 50.53
CA ASP A 29 -41.07 16.04 49.78
C ASP A 29 -41.23 14.55 50.13
N LEU A 30 -41.30 13.71 49.09
CA LEU A 30 -41.34 12.26 49.24
C LEU A 30 -40.11 11.79 50.04
N PRO A 31 -40.22 10.77 50.91
CA PRO A 31 -39.07 10.17 51.59
C PRO A 31 -37.97 9.78 50.59
N GLU A 32 -36.70 9.99 50.94
CA GLU A 32 -35.54 9.79 50.04
C GLU A 32 -35.49 8.37 49.44
N GLU A 33 -35.95 7.35 50.18
CA GLU A 33 -36.08 5.97 49.70
C GLU A 33 -37.18 5.80 48.63
N GLU A 34 -38.31 6.50 48.76
CA GLU A 34 -39.39 6.48 47.77
C GLU A 34 -39.00 7.21 46.48
N LEU A 35 -38.23 8.30 46.60
CA LEU A 35 -37.63 9.00 45.46
C LEU A 35 -36.60 8.11 44.72
N LEU A 36 -35.71 7.45 45.45
CA LEU A 36 -34.74 6.50 44.88
C LEU A 36 -35.43 5.32 44.19
N HIS A 37 -36.48 4.77 44.80
CA HIS A 37 -37.26 3.70 44.20
C HIS A 37 -38.04 4.17 42.95
N ALA A 38 -38.65 5.35 43.00
CA ALA A 38 -39.33 5.95 41.84
C ALA A 38 -38.34 6.26 40.69
N GLU A 39 -37.15 6.74 41.00
CA GLU A 39 -36.09 7.00 40.02
C GLU A 39 -35.55 5.69 39.41
N GLN A 40 -35.39 4.64 40.20
CA GLN A 40 -35.04 3.30 39.71
C GLN A 40 -36.12 2.73 38.77
N VAL A 41 -37.39 2.85 39.12
CA VAL A 41 -38.52 2.43 38.27
C VAL A 41 -38.57 3.25 36.97
N TYR A 42 -38.31 4.56 37.03
CA TYR A 42 -38.23 5.41 35.84
C TYR A 42 -37.07 5.01 34.92
N ARG A 43 -35.87 4.77 35.47
CA ARG A 43 -34.69 4.30 34.71
C ARG A 43 -34.88 2.92 34.09
N GLN A 44 -35.72 2.05 34.67
CA GLN A 44 -36.11 0.76 34.06
C GLN A 44 -37.05 0.91 32.84
N GLY A 45 -37.76 2.04 32.76
CA GLY A 45 -38.66 2.39 31.66
C GLY A 45 -37.96 3.04 30.46
N THR A 46 -36.84 3.73 30.68
CA THR A 46 -36.05 4.37 29.62
C THR A 46 -35.29 3.35 28.78
N VAL A 47 -35.36 3.47 27.45
CA VAL A 47 -34.60 2.63 26.54
C VAL A 47 -33.12 3.01 26.65
N SER A 48 -32.28 2.06 27.02
CA SER A 48 -30.84 2.25 27.13
C SER A 48 -30.12 1.81 25.84
N ILE A 49 -28.90 2.30 25.60
CA ILE A 49 -28.04 1.79 24.51
C ILE A 49 -27.87 0.27 24.61
N ARG A 50 -27.80 -0.26 25.84
CA ARG A 50 -27.73 -1.68 26.13
C ARG A 50 -28.94 -2.46 25.60
N ASP A 51 -30.14 -1.89 25.58
CA ASP A 51 -31.32 -2.54 24.99
C ASP A 51 -31.22 -2.67 23.46
N PHE A 52 -30.48 -1.78 22.79
CA PHE A 52 -30.26 -1.82 21.35
C PHE A 52 -29.17 -2.81 20.92
N ILE A 53 -28.12 -2.97 21.73
CA ILE A 53 -26.98 -3.86 21.43
C ILE A 53 -27.14 -5.27 22.02
N ALA A 54 -28.07 -5.46 22.95
CA ALA A 54 -28.34 -6.76 23.55
C ALA A 54 -28.84 -7.75 22.48
N PRO A 55 -28.31 -8.98 22.43
CA PRO A 55 -28.78 -9.98 21.49
C PRO A 55 -30.23 -10.37 21.78
N ALA A 56 -31.02 -10.60 20.73
CA ALA A 56 -32.43 -10.95 20.84
C ALA A 56 -32.67 -12.28 21.59
N SER A 57 -31.74 -13.24 21.47
CA SER A 57 -31.77 -14.53 22.16
C SER A 57 -30.37 -15.09 22.34
N VAL A 58 -30.16 -15.80 23.46
CA VAL A 58 -28.96 -16.60 23.74
C VAL A 58 -29.39 -17.97 24.24
N ARG A 59 -28.90 -19.03 23.60
CA ARG A 59 -29.05 -20.40 24.10
C ARG A 59 -27.67 -20.98 24.39
N VAL A 60 -27.51 -21.51 25.60
CA VAL A 60 -26.24 -22.13 26.03
C VAL A 60 -26.37 -23.64 25.92
N GLN A 61 -25.43 -24.24 25.19
CA GLN A 61 -25.27 -25.68 25.04
C GLN A 61 -23.95 -26.10 25.70
N PRO A 62 -23.69 -27.41 25.90
CA PRO A 62 -22.47 -27.83 26.56
C PRO A 62 -21.21 -27.31 25.87
N ASP A 63 -21.09 -27.40 24.56
CA ASP A 63 -19.86 -27.10 23.82
C ASP A 63 -20.00 -25.96 22.79
N TYR A 64 -21.13 -25.25 22.76
CA TYR A 64 -21.37 -24.10 21.89
C TYR A 64 -22.47 -23.18 22.44
N LEU A 65 -22.63 -22.00 21.83
CA LEU A 65 -23.69 -21.03 22.07
C LEU A 65 -24.48 -20.79 20.79
N GLU A 66 -25.78 -20.55 20.90
CA GLU A 66 -26.59 -19.98 19.81
C GLU A 66 -26.87 -18.51 20.16
N LEU A 67 -26.36 -17.59 19.35
CA LEU A 67 -26.42 -16.15 19.57
C LEU A 67 -26.93 -15.46 18.30
N GLY A 68 -28.12 -14.87 18.35
CA GLY A 68 -28.64 -14.06 17.24
C GLY A 68 -28.73 -14.77 15.88
N GLY A 69 -28.93 -16.09 15.88
CA GLY A 69 -28.97 -16.92 14.67
C GLY A 69 -27.63 -17.51 14.24
N MET A 70 -26.55 -17.25 14.96
CA MET A 70 -25.21 -17.83 14.75
C MET A 70 -24.89 -18.88 15.81
N PHE A 71 -24.05 -19.85 15.46
CA PHE A 71 -23.48 -20.84 16.35
C PHE A 71 -22.04 -20.47 16.68
N LEU A 72 -21.71 -20.39 17.97
CA LEU A 72 -20.40 -19.97 18.46
C LEU A 72 -19.76 -21.09 19.26
N ARG A 73 -18.46 -21.31 19.09
CA ARG A 73 -17.68 -22.23 19.94
C ARG A 73 -16.37 -21.60 20.36
N SER A 74 -16.11 -21.65 21.66
CA SER A 74 -14.87 -21.17 22.25
C SER A 74 -13.86 -22.30 22.46
N LEU A 75 -12.62 -22.04 22.08
CA LEU A 75 -11.46 -22.88 22.25
C LEU A 75 -10.46 -22.17 23.17
N PHE A 76 -9.70 -22.94 23.94
CA PHE A 76 -8.58 -22.43 24.72
C PHE A 76 -7.34 -23.29 24.50
N VAL A 77 -6.17 -22.65 24.53
CA VAL A 77 -4.89 -23.34 24.41
C VAL A 77 -4.44 -23.85 25.77
N VAL A 78 -4.08 -25.12 25.86
CA VAL A 78 -3.66 -25.77 27.11
C VAL A 78 -2.16 -26.03 27.20
N ALA A 79 -1.50 -26.22 26.07
CA ALA A 79 -0.09 -26.55 26.05
C ALA A 79 0.58 -26.05 24.77
N TYR A 80 1.82 -25.60 24.93
CA TYR A 80 2.70 -25.14 23.87
C TYR A 80 3.92 -26.07 23.76
N PRO A 81 4.54 -26.18 22.56
CA PRO A 81 5.81 -26.88 22.42
C PRO A 81 6.92 -26.18 23.20
N ARG A 82 8.03 -26.90 23.44
CA ARG A 82 9.23 -26.34 24.09
C ARG A 82 9.81 -25.14 23.34
N TYR A 83 9.73 -25.17 22.01
CA TYR A 83 10.14 -24.08 21.14
C TYR A 83 8.98 -23.70 20.25
N ILE A 84 8.65 -22.41 20.24
CA ILE A 84 7.60 -21.86 19.42
C ILE A 84 8.20 -20.81 18.48
N SER A 85 7.92 -20.96 17.19
CA SER A 85 8.43 -20.05 16.17
C SER A 85 7.66 -18.74 16.19
N ILE A 86 8.33 -17.65 15.86
CA ILE A 86 7.67 -16.37 15.55
C ILE A 86 6.66 -16.61 14.41
N GLY A 87 5.46 -16.04 14.53
CA GLY A 87 4.40 -16.18 13.52
C GLY A 87 3.72 -17.55 13.52
N TRP A 88 3.89 -18.39 14.55
CA TRP A 88 3.24 -19.71 14.58
C TRP A 88 1.69 -19.63 14.48
N PHE A 89 1.11 -18.53 14.94
CA PHE A 89 -0.33 -18.28 14.98
C PHE A 89 -0.87 -17.61 13.70
N GLU A 90 0.01 -17.18 12.79
CA GLU A 90 -0.33 -16.53 11.51
C GLU A 90 -1.35 -17.33 10.67
N PRO A 91 -1.23 -18.67 10.50
CA PRO A 91 -2.19 -19.42 9.68
C PRO A 91 -3.63 -19.38 10.22
N VAL A 92 -3.80 -19.14 11.52
CA VAL A 92 -5.13 -18.99 12.13
C VAL A 92 -5.65 -17.57 11.91
N ILE A 93 -4.78 -16.55 12.00
CA ILE A 93 -5.14 -15.15 11.79
C ILE A 93 -5.54 -14.89 10.32
N ASP A 94 -4.84 -15.50 9.38
CA ASP A 94 -5.12 -15.39 7.93
C ASP A 94 -6.32 -16.22 7.48
N LEU A 95 -6.92 -17.00 8.38
CA LEU A 95 -8.08 -17.81 8.05
C LEU A 95 -9.26 -16.91 7.67
N SER A 96 -9.82 -17.13 6.48
CA SER A 96 -11.03 -16.45 6.02
C SER A 96 -12.28 -16.98 6.74
N ALA A 97 -12.37 -16.74 8.03
CA ALA A 97 -13.48 -17.10 8.91
C ALA A 97 -13.68 -16.01 9.97
N THR A 98 -14.90 -15.89 10.49
CA THR A 98 -15.19 -14.96 11.59
C THR A 98 -14.86 -15.62 12.92
N PHE A 99 -13.93 -15.02 13.66
CA PHE A 99 -13.58 -15.43 15.01
C PHE A 99 -13.01 -14.27 15.82
N ASP A 100 -13.15 -14.38 17.15
CA ASP A 100 -12.54 -13.44 18.09
C ASP A 100 -11.38 -14.13 18.81
N ILE A 101 -10.36 -13.35 19.18
CA ILE A 101 -9.20 -13.83 19.93
C ILE A 101 -9.10 -13.04 21.25
N GLY A 102 -9.03 -13.76 22.36
CA GLY A 102 -8.72 -13.21 23.68
C GLY A 102 -7.31 -13.65 24.10
N MET A 103 -6.43 -12.69 24.38
CA MET A 103 -5.09 -12.94 24.93
C MET A 103 -4.94 -12.22 26.26
N PHE A 104 -4.55 -12.98 27.30
CA PHE A 104 -4.34 -12.45 28.64
C PHE A 104 -2.91 -12.73 29.07
N PHE A 105 -2.23 -11.72 29.61
CA PHE A 105 -0.85 -11.82 30.07
C PHE A 105 -0.77 -11.34 31.52
N TYR A 106 -0.63 -12.27 32.46
CA TYR A 106 -0.47 -11.96 33.87
C TYR A 106 1.00 -12.10 34.26
N LYS A 107 1.67 -10.97 34.49
CA LYS A 107 3.07 -10.97 34.93
C LYS A 107 3.18 -11.59 36.32
N ILE A 108 4.09 -12.54 36.48
CA ILE A 108 4.41 -13.16 37.76
C ILE A 108 5.62 -12.45 38.37
N ASP A 109 5.61 -12.30 39.70
CA ASP A 109 6.74 -11.74 40.44
C ASP A 109 8.00 -12.62 40.25
N ALA A 110 9.10 -11.98 39.82
CA ALA A 110 10.37 -12.64 39.56
C ALA A 110 10.90 -13.38 40.79
N ALA A 111 10.72 -12.86 42.01
CA ALA A 111 11.21 -13.49 43.23
C ALA A 111 10.56 -14.87 43.48
N ILE A 112 9.27 -15.00 43.13
CA ILE A 112 8.54 -16.26 43.25
C ILE A 112 9.09 -17.29 42.26
N ILE A 113 9.28 -16.88 41.01
CA ILE A 113 9.76 -17.77 39.94
C ILE A 113 11.22 -18.17 40.17
N LEU A 114 12.10 -17.23 40.51
CA LEU A 114 13.51 -17.52 40.81
C LEU A 114 13.64 -18.53 41.97
N LYS A 115 12.79 -18.42 43.01
CA LYS A 115 12.76 -19.39 44.11
C LYS A 115 12.34 -20.79 43.63
N GLN A 116 11.33 -20.88 42.76
CA GLN A 116 10.88 -22.16 42.20
C GLN A 116 11.91 -22.78 41.26
N LEU A 117 12.51 -21.99 40.36
CA LEU A 117 13.57 -22.45 39.45
C LEU A 117 14.77 -22.96 40.24
N ARG A 118 15.21 -22.24 41.29
CA ARG A 118 16.29 -22.69 42.17
C ARG A 118 16.02 -24.04 42.82
N ASN A 119 14.81 -24.26 43.35
CA ASN A 119 14.44 -25.54 43.94
C ASN A 119 14.45 -26.66 42.89
N LYS A 120 14.00 -26.37 41.66
CA LYS A 120 13.95 -27.34 40.56
C LYS A 120 15.36 -27.71 40.06
N VAL A 121 16.27 -26.74 39.99
CA VAL A 121 17.71 -26.94 39.75
C VAL A 121 18.27 -27.91 40.79
N GLY A 122 18.10 -27.63 42.09
CA GLY A 122 18.63 -28.49 43.15
C GLY A 122 18.12 -29.94 43.08
N ILE A 123 16.85 -30.15 42.70
CA ILE A 123 16.28 -31.49 42.49
C ILE A 123 16.96 -32.19 41.30
N LEU A 124 17.11 -31.49 40.16
CA LEU A 124 17.72 -32.06 38.96
C LEU A 124 19.21 -32.36 39.17
N GLU A 125 19.94 -31.47 39.84
CA GLU A 125 21.36 -31.68 40.19
C GLU A 125 21.53 -32.87 41.13
N ALA A 126 20.69 -32.99 42.17
CA ALA A 126 20.74 -34.12 43.09
C ALA A 126 20.42 -35.45 42.39
N GLN A 127 19.45 -35.46 41.47
CA GLN A 127 19.14 -36.64 40.66
C GLN A 127 20.30 -37.03 39.74
N LEU A 128 20.88 -36.06 39.01
CA LEU A 128 22.03 -36.31 38.14
C LEU A 128 23.25 -36.76 38.92
N ALA A 129 23.48 -36.22 40.12
CA ALA A 129 24.55 -36.66 41.01
C ALA A 129 24.34 -38.10 41.49
N ALA A 130 23.14 -38.43 41.96
CA ALA A 130 22.79 -39.79 42.40
C ALA A 130 22.86 -40.82 41.26
N ASP A 131 22.46 -40.45 40.05
CA ASP A 131 22.56 -41.30 38.86
C ASP A 131 24.03 -41.54 38.49
N ARG A 132 24.89 -40.51 38.57
CA ARG A 132 26.35 -40.63 38.36
C ARG A 132 27.01 -41.52 39.41
N GLU A 133 26.64 -41.39 40.69
CA GLU A 133 27.15 -42.25 41.77
C GLU A 133 26.77 -43.72 41.57
N LYS A 134 25.59 -43.99 41.00
CA LYS A 134 25.13 -45.35 40.66
C LYS A 134 25.71 -45.89 39.35
N GLY A 135 26.54 -45.12 38.65
CA GLY A 135 27.09 -45.51 37.34
C GLY A 135 26.05 -45.58 36.23
N ALA A 136 24.91 -44.89 36.38
CA ALA A 136 23.89 -44.84 35.34
C ALA A 136 24.41 -44.08 34.11
N PRO A 137 23.99 -44.46 32.89
CA PRO A 137 24.32 -43.71 31.69
C PRO A 137 23.76 -42.28 31.77
N ARG A 138 24.42 -41.34 31.09
CA ARG A 138 23.95 -39.95 31.02
C ARG A 138 22.51 -39.90 30.51
N ASP A 139 21.72 -39.00 31.11
CA ASP A 139 20.38 -38.65 30.66
C ASP A 139 20.43 -37.26 30.00
N PRO A 140 20.56 -37.19 28.66
CA PRO A 140 20.63 -35.91 27.95
C PRO A 140 19.39 -35.05 28.18
N VAL A 141 18.21 -35.65 28.40
CA VAL A 141 16.96 -34.90 28.58
C VAL A 141 17.01 -34.10 29.88
N ARG A 142 17.47 -34.71 30.97
CA ARG A 142 17.64 -34.02 32.26
C ARG A 142 18.77 -33.00 32.24
N GLU A 143 19.89 -33.31 31.59
CA GLU A 143 21.01 -32.36 31.47
C GLU A 143 20.62 -31.12 30.67
N THR A 144 19.91 -31.28 29.53
CA THR A 144 19.41 -30.11 28.77
C THR A 144 18.33 -29.36 29.56
N ALA A 145 17.45 -30.05 30.30
CA ALA A 145 16.45 -29.38 31.14
C ALA A 145 17.11 -28.52 32.23
N LEU A 146 18.20 -29.00 32.84
CA LEU A 146 18.98 -28.23 33.81
C LEU A 146 19.59 -26.97 33.16
N GLN A 147 20.22 -27.13 31.99
CA GLN A 147 20.81 -26.00 31.25
C GLN A 147 19.78 -24.93 30.87
N ASP A 148 18.60 -25.34 30.39
CA ASP A 148 17.51 -24.41 30.04
C ASP A 148 16.99 -23.65 31.26
N ILE A 149 16.83 -24.33 32.40
CA ILE A 149 16.35 -23.70 33.63
C ILE A 149 17.38 -22.71 34.18
N GLU A 150 18.66 -23.06 34.15
CA GLU A 150 19.77 -22.16 34.53
C GLU A 150 19.80 -20.92 33.63
N LYS A 151 19.74 -21.10 32.31
CA LYS A 151 19.68 -19.99 31.34
C LYS A 151 18.49 -19.06 31.60
N LEU A 152 17.29 -19.63 31.77
CA LEU A 152 16.10 -18.84 32.06
C LEU A 152 16.23 -18.08 33.39
N ARG A 153 16.86 -18.67 34.41
CA ARG A 153 17.10 -18.02 35.70
C ARG A 153 18.04 -16.82 35.56
N ASP A 154 19.08 -16.95 34.76
CA ASP A 154 20.02 -15.87 34.47
C ASP A 154 19.33 -14.73 33.71
N GLU A 155 18.53 -15.04 32.68
CA GLU A 155 17.77 -14.07 31.88
C GLU A 155 16.73 -13.30 32.72
N ILE A 156 16.01 -13.99 33.62
CA ILE A 156 15.08 -13.35 34.56
C ILE A 156 15.83 -12.46 35.56
N THR A 157 17.00 -12.89 36.03
CA THR A 157 17.82 -12.12 36.98
C THR A 157 18.39 -10.85 36.33
N GLN A 158 18.77 -10.93 35.07
CA GLN A 158 19.27 -9.79 34.27
C GLN A 158 18.14 -8.85 33.81
N GLY A 159 16.88 -9.25 33.93
CA GLY A 159 15.72 -8.48 33.50
C GLY A 159 15.52 -8.45 31.98
N THR A 160 16.15 -9.37 31.24
CA THR A 160 15.97 -9.54 29.79
C THR A 160 14.72 -10.35 29.47
N GLU A 161 14.31 -11.23 30.37
CA GLU A 161 13.09 -12.02 30.30
C GLU A 161 12.21 -11.78 31.53
N TYR A 162 10.90 -11.83 31.33
CA TYR A 162 9.88 -11.83 32.38
C TYR A 162 9.08 -13.11 32.27
N PHE A 163 8.39 -13.48 33.36
CA PHE A 163 7.59 -14.68 33.41
C PHE A 163 6.11 -14.32 33.50
N PHE A 164 5.28 -14.97 32.69
CA PHE A 164 3.86 -14.69 32.57
C PHE A 164 3.02 -15.96 32.69
N GLN A 165 1.81 -15.80 33.23
CA GLN A 165 0.69 -16.69 32.98
C GLN A 165 -0.08 -16.15 31.78
N CYS A 166 -0.10 -16.91 30.69
CA CYS A 166 -0.73 -16.49 29.44
C CYS A 166 -1.97 -17.34 29.14
N GLY A 167 -3.10 -16.68 28.94
CA GLY A 167 -4.33 -17.29 28.42
C GLY A 167 -4.48 -16.94 26.94
N LEU A 168 -4.82 -17.93 26.11
CA LEU A 168 -5.13 -17.74 24.68
C LEU A 168 -6.44 -18.46 24.37
N TYR A 169 -7.43 -17.68 23.95
CA TYR A 169 -8.79 -18.10 23.69
C TYR A 169 -9.22 -17.68 22.29
N LEU A 170 -9.99 -18.53 21.62
CA LEU A 170 -10.59 -18.24 20.33
C LEU A 170 -12.08 -18.53 20.38
N THR A 171 -12.93 -17.64 19.88
CA THR A 171 -14.36 -17.93 19.70
C THR A 171 -14.70 -17.90 18.22
N LEU A 172 -15.07 -19.06 17.68
CA LEU A 172 -15.39 -19.27 16.27
C LEU A 172 -16.88 -19.04 16.03
N TYR A 173 -17.23 -18.43 14.89
CA TYR A 173 -18.61 -18.16 14.49
C TYR A 173 -18.96 -18.90 13.20
N ALA A 174 -20.14 -19.51 13.14
CA ALA A 174 -20.68 -20.10 11.93
C ALA A 174 -22.21 -20.00 11.88
N PRO A 175 -22.83 -19.95 10.68
CA PRO A 175 -24.29 -19.85 10.55
C PRO A 175 -24.99 -21.18 10.85
N THR A 176 -24.30 -22.32 10.75
CA THR A 176 -24.87 -23.64 11.02
C THR A 176 -23.94 -24.49 11.89
N LEU A 177 -24.51 -25.40 12.69
CA LEU A 177 -23.73 -26.31 13.53
C LEU A 177 -22.75 -27.22 12.73
N PRO A 178 -23.12 -27.77 11.54
CA PRO A 178 -22.17 -28.49 10.71
C PRO A 178 -20.97 -27.65 10.26
N GLU A 179 -21.19 -26.39 9.88
CA GLU A 179 -20.11 -25.47 9.53
C GLU A 179 -19.24 -25.13 10.73
N LEU A 180 -19.84 -24.92 11.90
CA LEU A 180 -19.11 -24.70 13.15
C LEU A 180 -18.18 -25.87 13.46
N ASN A 181 -18.66 -27.11 13.31
CA ASN A 181 -17.87 -28.31 13.54
C ASN A 181 -16.69 -28.40 12.57
N LYS A 182 -16.92 -28.17 11.27
CA LYS A 182 -15.85 -28.15 10.26
C LYS A 182 -14.81 -27.07 10.54
N LEU A 183 -15.24 -25.85 10.86
CA LEU A 183 -14.35 -24.75 11.20
C LEU A 183 -13.54 -25.05 12.47
N THR A 184 -14.18 -25.66 13.48
CA THR A 184 -13.51 -26.08 14.71
C THR A 184 -12.39 -27.09 14.42
N GLU A 185 -12.69 -28.15 13.66
CA GLU A 185 -11.70 -29.19 13.30
C GLU A 185 -10.55 -28.63 12.46
N GLN A 186 -10.84 -27.69 11.57
CA GLN A 186 -9.84 -26.99 10.76
C GLN A 186 -8.88 -26.19 11.66
N VAL A 187 -9.41 -25.38 12.58
CA VAL A 187 -8.62 -24.57 13.52
C VAL A 187 -7.82 -25.45 14.48
N GLU A 188 -8.42 -26.50 15.05
CA GLU A 188 -7.73 -27.47 15.90
C GLU A 188 -6.58 -28.15 15.14
N SER A 189 -6.78 -28.49 13.86
CA SER A 189 -5.74 -29.10 13.02
C SER A 189 -4.59 -28.15 12.68
N MET A 190 -4.89 -26.88 12.35
CA MET A 190 -3.87 -25.86 12.06
C MET A 190 -2.99 -25.55 13.28
N ILE A 191 -3.61 -25.41 14.45
CA ILE A 191 -2.90 -25.18 15.71
C ILE A 191 -2.12 -26.45 16.12
N GLY A 192 -2.74 -27.63 15.98
CA GLY A 192 -2.13 -28.92 16.27
C GLY A 192 -0.89 -29.22 15.43
N ALA A 193 -0.86 -28.79 14.16
CA ALA A 193 0.31 -28.90 13.29
C ALA A 193 1.55 -28.15 13.82
N LYS A 194 1.35 -27.16 14.69
CA LYS A 194 2.42 -26.42 15.40
C LYS A 194 2.77 -27.05 16.76
N LEU A 195 2.27 -28.25 17.05
CA LEU A 195 2.39 -28.94 18.35
C LEU A 195 1.80 -28.14 19.53
N VAL A 196 0.86 -27.25 19.23
CA VAL A 196 0.08 -26.51 20.22
C VAL A 196 -1.25 -27.24 20.41
N PHE A 197 -1.66 -27.40 21.66
CA PHE A 197 -2.84 -28.20 21.99
C PHE A 197 -3.99 -27.31 22.43
N THR A 198 -5.14 -27.48 21.80
CA THR A 198 -6.39 -26.80 22.13
C THR A 198 -7.42 -27.73 22.76
N ARG A 199 -8.35 -27.13 23.49
CA ARG A 199 -9.55 -27.77 24.03
C ARG A 199 -10.76 -26.87 23.82
N ARG A 200 -11.93 -27.49 23.67
CA ARG A 200 -13.23 -26.82 23.60
C ARG A 200 -13.67 -26.44 25.01
N ALA A 201 -14.32 -25.29 25.17
CA ALA A 201 -14.89 -24.82 26.43
C ALA A 201 -16.18 -25.59 26.81
N THR A 202 -16.11 -26.91 26.92
CA THR A 202 -17.26 -27.75 27.24
C THR A 202 -17.75 -27.49 28.67
N TRP A 203 -19.05 -27.32 28.83
CA TRP A 203 -19.76 -26.82 30.02
C TRP A 203 -19.34 -25.41 30.47
N GLN A 204 -18.51 -24.73 29.68
CA GLN A 204 -18.00 -23.38 29.94
C GLN A 204 -18.14 -22.49 28.69
N ALA A 205 -19.09 -22.81 27.80
CA ALA A 205 -19.24 -22.14 26.51
C ALA A 205 -19.51 -20.63 26.67
N GLU A 206 -20.31 -20.25 27.68
CA GLU A 206 -20.56 -18.85 28.03
C GLU A 206 -19.27 -18.13 28.48
N GLN A 207 -18.50 -18.75 29.38
CA GLN A 207 -17.26 -18.20 29.92
C GLN A 207 -16.21 -18.04 28.81
N GLY A 208 -16.12 -19.02 27.90
CA GLY A 208 -15.24 -18.95 26.76
C GLY A 208 -15.57 -17.80 25.81
N PHE A 209 -16.86 -17.55 25.56
CA PHE A 209 -17.28 -16.40 24.77
C PHE A 209 -16.96 -15.08 25.47
N ASN A 210 -17.24 -14.98 26.77
CA ASN A 210 -16.92 -13.78 27.55
C ASN A 210 -15.41 -13.48 27.55
N ALA A 211 -14.57 -14.51 27.55
CA ALA A 211 -13.11 -14.37 27.53
C ALA A 211 -12.55 -13.80 26.22
N THR A 212 -13.31 -13.84 25.12
CA THR A 212 -12.90 -13.25 23.83
C THR A 212 -13.56 -11.90 23.54
N LEU A 213 -14.50 -11.46 24.37
CA LEU A 213 -15.12 -10.14 24.23
C LEU A 213 -14.12 -9.03 24.61
N PRO A 214 -14.26 -7.81 24.05
CA PRO A 214 -13.41 -6.65 24.36
C PRO A 214 -13.73 -6.03 25.73
N LEU A 215 -13.95 -6.88 26.74
CA LEU A 215 -14.22 -6.52 28.13
C LEU A 215 -13.01 -6.75 29.04
N ALA A 216 -11.96 -7.39 28.51
CA ALA A 216 -10.78 -7.80 29.27
C ALA A 216 -11.12 -8.65 30.51
N LEU A 217 -12.08 -9.57 30.38
CA LEU A 217 -12.54 -10.47 31.45
C LEU A 217 -12.15 -11.91 31.15
N ASP A 218 -11.17 -12.44 31.86
CA ASP A 218 -10.76 -13.84 31.74
C ASP A 218 -11.62 -14.75 32.64
N GLU A 219 -12.82 -15.10 32.19
CA GLU A 219 -13.72 -15.99 32.94
C GLU A 219 -13.33 -17.47 32.87
N LEU A 220 -12.48 -17.88 31.91
CA LEU A 220 -11.97 -19.25 31.81
C LEU A 220 -10.80 -19.50 32.77
N ALA A 221 -9.94 -18.50 32.98
CA ALA A 221 -8.75 -18.58 33.82
C ALA A 221 -7.84 -19.78 33.49
N VAL A 222 -7.80 -20.19 32.22
CA VAL A 222 -6.91 -21.26 31.74
C VAL A 222 -5.64 -20.61 31.20
N SER A 223 -4.62 -20.56 32.06
CA SER A 223 -3.32 -19.98 31.73
C SER A 223 -2.22 -21.02 31.62
N PHE A 224 -1.25 -20.77 30.74
CA PHE A 224 0.00 -21.49 30.64
C PHE A 224 1.18 -20.59 31.02
N ASN A 225 2.17 -21.16 31.72
CA ASN A 225 3.36 -20.42 32.15
C ASN A 225 4.37 -20.30 31.00
N MET A 226 4.73 -19.08 30.61
CA MET A 226 5.73 -18.81 29.58
C MET A 226 6.55 -17.56 29.89
N ASN A 227 7.77 -17.51 29.37
CA ASN A 227 8.60 -16.31 29.42
C ASN A 227 8.26 -15.34 28.27
N THR A 228 8.85 -14.15 28.28
CA THR A 228 8.57 -13.06 27.33
C THR A 228 8.66 -13.50 25.88
N SER A 229 9.74 -14.18 25.48
CA SER A 229 9.99 -14.52 24.07
C SER A 229 8.88 -15.40 23.45
N PRO A 230 8.48 -16.55 24.03
CA PRO A 230 7.32 -17.32 23.56
C PRO A 230 6.00 -16.56 23.62
N ALA A 231 5.79 -15.72 24.65
CA ALA A 231 4.58 -14.90 24.76
C ALA A 231 4.46 -13.91 23.58
N ALA A 232 5.55 -13.20 23.27
CA ALA A 232 5.63 -12.26 22.16
C ALA A 232 5.44 -12.95 20.80
N SER A 233 5.94 -14.18 20.63
CA SER A 233 5.76 -14.94 19.38
C SER A 233 4.30 -15.26 19.03
N SER A 234 3.41 -15.19 20.03
CA SER A 234 1.97 -15.45 19.89
C SER A 234 1.18 -14.20 19.50
N PHE A 235 1.82 -13.04 19.44
CA PHE A 235 1.14 -11.77 19.15
C PHE A 235 0.66 -11.71 17.68
N PRO A 236 -0.58 -11.26 17.41
CA PRO A 236 -1.24 -11.52 16.13
C PRO A 236 -0.94 -10.50 15.01
N PHE A 237 -0.08 -9.52 15.21
CA PHE A 237 0.17 -8.45 14.22
C PHE A 237 1.43 -8.72 13.39
N VAL A 238 1.39 -9.76 12.56
CA VAL A 238 2.52 -10.18 11.71
C VAL A 238 2.29 -9.93 10.22
N SER A 239 1.08 -9.54 9.79
CA SER A 239 0.77 -9.37 8.36
C SER A 239 1.25 -8.02 7.79
N SER A 240 1.84 -8.07 6.59
CA SER A 240 2.14 -6.91 5.77
C SER A 240 0.98 -6.64 4.81
N GLU A 241 -0.02 -5.87 5.25
CA GLU A 241 -1.08 -5.42 4.35
C GLU A 241 -0.63 -4.20 3.55
N LEU A 242 -0.65 -4.33 2.21
CA LEU A 242 -0.52 -3.19 1.30
C LEU A 242 -1.92 -2.64 0.98
N SER A 243 -2.65 -2.23 2.02
CA SER A 243 -3.97 -1.63 1.94
C SER A 243 -4.00 -0.32 2.71
N SER A 244 -4.43 0.73 2.04
CA SER A 244 -4.73 2.06 2.59
C SER A 244 -6.25 2.27 2.58
N ASP A 245 -6.72 3.33 3.22
CA ASP A 245 -8.10 3.82 3.20
C ASP A 245 -8.41 4.70 1.97
N ASN A 246 -7.39 5.04 1.16
CA ASN A 246 -7.53 5.91 0.01
C ASN A 246 -6.69 5.46 -1.19
N GLY A 247 -7.19 5.72 -2.40
CA GLY A 247 -6.49 5.52 -3.66
C GLY A 247 -7.13 4.50 -4.60
N VAL A 248 -6.30 3.93 -5.46
CA VAL A 248 -6.74 3.04 -6.54
C VAL A 248 -6.69 1.59 -6.06
N LEU A 249 -7.77 0.84 -6.31
CA LEU A 249 -7.76 -0.61 -6.16
C LEU A 249 -6.90 -1.21 -7.27
N TYR A 250 -5.83 -1.92 -6.93
CA TYR A 250 -4.97 -2.63 -7.87
C TYR A 250 -5.38 -4.09 -8.02
N GLY A 251 -5.86 -4.72 -6.94
CA GLY A 251 -6.27 -6.11 -6.97
C GLY A 251 -6.67 -6.66 -5.62
N ILE A 252 -6.64 -7.97 -5.50
CA ILE A 252 -6.96 -8.71 -4.28
C ILE A 252 -5.73 -9.56 -3.95
N ASN A 253 -5.30 -9.50 -2.70
CA ASN A 253 -4.25 -10.37 -2.19
C ASN A 253 -4.80 -11.81 -2.15
N ARG A 254 -4.13 -12.73 -2.87
CA ARG A 254 -4.60 -14.11 -3.01
C ARG A 254 -4.39 -14.97 -1.76
N HIS A 255 -3.62 -14.49 -0.78
CA HIS A 255 -3.33 -15.24 0.44
C HIS A 255 -4.41 -15.02 1.50
N ASN A 256 -4.82 -13.77 1.71
CA ASN A 256 -5.75 -13.38 2.77
C ASN A 256 -7.03 -12.70 2.24
N ASN A 257 -7.22 -12.62 0.92
CA ASN A 257 -8.35 -11.95 0.24
C ASN A 257 -8.51 -10.46 0.57
N SER A 258 -7.50 -9.82 1.16
CA SER A 258 -7.53 -8.38 1.41
C SER A 258 -7.40 -7.59 0.12
N LEU A 259 -7.88 -6.34 0.12
CA LEU A 259 -7.75 -5.45 -1.03
C LEU A 259 -6.32 -4.92 -1.11
N ILE A 260 -5.78 -4.86 -2.33
CA ILE A 260 -4.55 -4.11 -2.61
C ILE A 260 -5.00 -2.74 -3.10
N LEU A 261 -5.03 -1.77 -2.20
CA LEU A 261 -5.59 -0.44 -2.45
C LEU A 261 -4.63 0.62 -1.89
N PHE A 262 -4.16 1.52 -2.74
CA PHE A 262 -3.34 2.66 -2.29
C PHE A 262 -3.31 3.78 -3.32
N ASP A 263 -3.04 5.01 -2.88
CA ASP A 263 -2.73 6.15 -3.75
C ASP A 263 -1.21 6.19 -3.99
N ARG A 264 -0.75 5.92 -5.21
CA ARG A 264 0.68 6.02 -5.55
C ARG A 264 1.27 7.40 -5.30
N PHE A 265 0.46 8.47 -5.28
CA PHE A 265 0.93 9.81 -4.92
C PHE A 265 1.15 10.02 -3.42
N SER A 266 0.69 9.11 -2.56
CA SER A 266 1.03 9.13 -1.12
C SER A 266 2.42 8.55 -0.82
N LEU A 267 2.99 7.81 -1.77
CA LEU A 267 4.30 7.20 -1.64
C LEU A 267 5.43 8.24 -1.80
N PRO A 268 6.67 7.93 -1.37
CA PRO A 268 7.81 8.83 -1.55
C PRO A 268 8.05 9.26 -3.01
N ASN A 269 7.64 8.42 -3.96
CA ASN A 269 7.61 8.73 -5.38
C ASN A 269 6.39 8.04 -6.00
N ALA A 270 5.69 8.76 -6.90
CA ALA A 270 4.56 8.25 -7.65
C ALA A 270 4.96 7.50 -8.92
N ASN A 271 6.25 7.19 -9.14
CA ASN A 271 6.71 6.44 -10.30
C ASN A 271 6.38 4.95 -10.19
N MET A 272 6.14 4.31 -11.33
CA MET A 272 5.89 2.88 -11.44
C MET A 272 6.68 2.30 -12.61
N VAL A 273 7.19 1.08 -12.46
CA VAL A 273 7.76 0.31 -13.55
C VAL A 273 6.97 -0.99 -13.68
N VAL A 274 6.59 -1.34 -14.91
CA VAL A 274 5.80 -2.53 -15.20
C VAL A 274 6.58 -3.43 -16.15
N PHE A 275 6.92 -4.61 -15.65
CA PHE A 275 7.54 -5.68 -16.40
C PHE A 275 6.52 -6.78 -16.66
N ALA A 276 6.27 -7.09 -17.92
CA ALA A 276 5.31 -8.13 -18.28
C ALA A 276 5.66 -8.71 -19.64
N THR A 277 5.75 -10.04 -19.72
CA THR A 277 5.84 -10.74 -21.00
C THR A 277 4.55 -10.55 -21.81
N SER A 278 4.64 -10.71 -23.13
CA SER A 278 3.48 -10.63 -24.00
C SER A 278 2.37 -11.60 -23.54
N GLY A 279 1.13 -11.09 -23.46
CA GLY A 279 -0.03 -11.87 -23.01
C GLY A 279 -0.22 -11.98 -21.48
N ALA A 280 0.69 -11.45 -20.65
CA ALA A 280 0.59 -11.57 -19.18
C ALA A 280 -0.49 -10.68 -18.52
N GLY A 281 -1.26 -9.91 -19.31
CA GLY A 281 -2.28 -8.98 -18.81
C GLY A 281 -1.80 -7.56 -18.56
N LYS A 282 -0.62 -7.18 -19.07
CA LYS A 282 -0.02 -5.83 -19.03
C LYS A 282 -1.04 -4.74 -19.38
N SER A 283 -1.58 -4.80 -20.60
CA SER A 283 -2.50 -3.80 -21.13
C SER A 283 -3.79 -3.72 -20.31
N TYR A 284 -4.29 -4.84 -19.79
CA TYR A 284 -5.48 -4.86 -18.93
C TYR A 284 -5.23 -4.12 -17.60
N ALA A 285 -4.10 -4.42 -16.94
CA ALA A 285 -3.74 -3.79 -15.67
C ALA A 285 -3.54 -2.28 -15.82
N ILE A 286 -2.80 -1.83 -16.85
CA ILE A 286 -2.56 -0.41 -17.09
C ILE A 286 -3.85 0.33 -17.47
N LYS A 287 -4.66 -0.22 -18.39
CA LYS A 287 -5.94 0.42 -18.77
C LYS A 287 -6.87 0.57 -17.57
N LEU A 288 -6.90 -0.41 -16.66
CA LEU A 288 -7.65 -0.31 -15.40
C LEU A 288 -7.12 0.78 -14.47
N GLU A 289 -5.80 0.86 -14.26
CA GLU A 289 -5.20 1.92 -13.45
C GLU A 289 -5.49 3.30 -14.04
N VAL A 290 -5.36 3.46 -15.35
CA VAL A 290 -5.69 4.71 -16.07
C VAL A 290 -7.14 5.10 -15.80
N LEU A 291 -8.10 4.19 -16.03
CA LEU A 291 -9.52 4.46 -15.79
C LEU A 291 -9.80 4.88 -14.35
N ARG A 292 -9.27 4.13 -13.38
CA ARG A 292 -9.46 4.42 -11.95
C ARG A 292 -8.82 5.77 -11.58
N SER A 293 -7.63 6.06 -12.09
CA SER A 293 -6.92 7.32 -11.82
C SER A 293 -7.65 8.53 -12.40
N LEU A 294 -8.26 8.38 -13.59
CA LEU A 294 -9.13 9.40 -14.19
C LEU A 294 -10.33 9.72 -13.28
N MET A 295 -10.95 8.70 -12.68
CA MET A 295 -12.07 8.90 -11.73
C MET A 295 -11.67 9.72 -10.49
N PHE A 296 -10.39 9.67 -10.09
CA PHE A 296 -9.83 10.48 -9.01
C PHE A 296 -9.35 11.88 -9.44
N GLY A 297 -9.62 12.30 -10.68
CA GLY A 297 -9.24 13.62 -11.17
C GLY A 297 -7.77 13.74 -11.61
N THR A 298 -7.04 12.63 -11.74
CA THR A 298 -5.65 12.65 -12.23
C THR A 298 -5.64 12.84 -13.75
N GLU A 299 -4.81 13.74 -14.28
CA GLU A 299 -4.59 13.86 -15.72
C GLU A 299 -3.62 12.76 -16.19
N ILE A 300 -3.96 12.06 -17.26
CA ILE A 300 -3.18 10.92 -17.78
C ILE A 300 -2.70 11.26 -19.19
N ILE A 301 -1.40 11.06 -19.42
CA ILE A 301 -0.78 11.21 -20.73
C ILE A 301 -0.12 9.87 -21.08
N ILE A 302 -0.40 9.34 -22.27
CA ILE A 302 0.11 8.03 -22.71
C ILE A 302 0.88 8.21 -24.01
N ILE A 303 2.04 7.58 -24.11
CA ILE A 303 2.77 7.40 -25.37
C ILE A 303 2.56 5.95 -25.81
N ASP A 304 1.95 5.79 -26.99
CA ASP A 304 1.39 4.54 -27.50
C ASP A 304 1.99 4.16 -28.86
N PRO A 305 3.01 3.28 -28.88
CA PRO A 305 3.64 2.82 -30.13
C PRO A 305 2.80 1.79 -30.88
N GLU A 306 1.83 1.11 -30.24
CA GLU A 306 1.10 -0.02 -30.83
C GLU A 306 -0.38 0.28 -31.13
N ARG A 307 -0.87 1.48 -30.79
CA ARG A 307 -2.28 1.91 -30.92
C ARG A 307 -3.22 1.10 -30.01
N GLU A 308 -2.74 0.73 -28.84
CA GLU A 308 -3.47 -0.02 -27.82
C GLU A 308 -4.48 0.82 -27.03
N TYR A 309 -4.29 2.14 -26.96
CA TYR A 309 -5.05 3.04 -26.10
C TYR A 309 -6.08 3.89 -26.86
N GLN A 310 -6.20 3.75 -28.18
CA GLN A 310 -7.15 4.53 -28.99
C GLN A 310 -8.60 4.34 -28.53
N TYR A 311 -9.04 3.09 -28.39
CA TYR A 311 -10.39 2.79 -27.94
C TYR A 311 -10.66 3.30 -26.53
N LEU A 312 -9.65 3.24 -25.64
CA LEU A 312 -9.76 3.78 -24.29
C LEU A 312 -9.97 5.29 -24.33
N ALA A 313 -9.15 6.02 -25.09
CA ALA A 313 -9.28 7.46 -25.26
C ALA A 313 -10.67 7.85 -25.77
N GLN A 314 -11.18 7.17 -26.80
CA GLN A 314 -12.51 7.42 -27.33
C GLN A 314 -13.62 7.13 -26.31
N ALA A 315 -13.50 6.04 -25.54
CA ALA A 315 -14.52 5.62 -24.58
C ALA A 315 -14.69 6.62 -23.41
N VAL A 316 -13.63 7.35 -23.03
CA VAL A 316 -13.66 8.32 -21.93
C VAL A 316 -13.69 9.78 -22.39
N GLY A 317 -13.83 10.02 -23.70
CA GLY A 317 -13.79 11.38 -24.27
C GLY A 317 -12.42 12.06 -24.20
N GLY A 318 -11.34 11.28 -24.16
CA GLY A 318 -9.97 11.77 -24.22
C GLY A 318 -9.51 12.16 -25.63
N THR A 319 -8.34 12.79 -25.71
CA THR A 319 -7.70 13.15 -27.00
C THR A 319 -6.80 12.03 -27.47
N TYR A 320 -6.91 11.64 -28.74
CA TYR A 320 -5.96 10.74 -29.40
C TYR A 320 -5.24 11.51 -30.52
N ILE A 321 -3.93 11.68 -30.38
CA ILE A 321 -3.08 12.48 -31.24
C ILE A 321 -2.15 11.53 -31.99
N SER A 322 -2.25 11.50 -33.32
CA SER A 322 -1.32 10.75 -34.16
C SER A 322 -0.07 11.59 -34.44
N ILE A 323 1.11 11.09 -34.09
CA ILE A 323 2.39 11.68 -34.47
C ILE A 323 2.91 10.89 -35.67
N SER A 324 2.88 11.50 -36.85
CA SER A 324 3.39 10.92 -38.09
C SER A 324 3.82 12.04 -39.05
N LEU A 325 4.57 11.68 -40.10
CA LEU A 325 5.04 12.64 -41.11
C LEU A 325 3.89 13.44 -41.74
N ASN A 326 2.76 12.77 -41.99
CA ASN A 326 1.60 13.35 -42.67
C ASN A 326 0.50 13.84 -41.70
N SER A 327 0.69 13.74 -40.39
CA SER A 327 -0.30 14.19 -39.41
C SER A 327 -0.38 15.71 -39.37
N ASP A 328 -1.58 16.27 -39.23
CA ASP A 328 -1.76 17.71 -38.97
C ASP A 328 -1.26 18.12 -37.58
N SER A 329 -1.18 17.18 -36.64
CA SER A 329 -0.70 17.43 -35.27
C SER A 329 0.82 17.48 -35.25
N LYS A 330 1.37 18.65 -34.91
CA LYS A 330 2.81 18.91 -34.88
C LYS A 330 3.26 19.37 -33.50
N ILE A 331 4.49 19.00 -33.13
CA ILE A 331 5.19 19.45 -31.92
C ILE A 331 6.52 20.04 -32.35
N ASN A 332 6.77 21.28 -31.95
CA ASN A 332 8.03 21.96 -32.14
C ASN A 332 9.01 21.59 -31.02
N PRO A 333 10.17 20.96 -31.32
CA PRO A 333 11.16 20.66 -30.28
C PRO A 333 11.80 21.92 -29.66
N PHE A 334 11.71 23.07 -30.33
CA PHE A 334 12.23 24.36 -29.84
C PHE A 334 11.26 25.11 -28.92
N ASP A 335 10.11 24.52 -28.58
CA ASP A 335 9.20 25.13 -27.62
C ASP A 335 9.88 25.29 -26.24
N LEU A 336 9.70 26.47 -25.66
CA LEU A 336 10.17 26.77 -24.31
C LEU A 336 9.04 26.60 -23.29
N PRO A 337 9.34 26.15 -22.06
CA PRO A 337 8.36 26.14 -20.99
C PRO A 337 7.85 27.55 -20.69
N ARG A 338 6.54 27.70 -20.55
CA ARG A 338 5.92 28.92 -20.01
C ARG A 338 6.19 28.94 -18.50
N ALA A 339 6.86 29.98 -18.01
CA ALA A 339 7.32 30.03 -16.62
C ALA A 339 6.16 29.94 -15.61
N ILE A 340 6.32 29.17 -14.53
CA ILE A 340 5.53 29.33 -13.30
C ILE A 340 6.43 29.99 -12.26
N GLY A 341 5.98 31.14 -11.76
CA GLY A 341 6.55 31.79 -10.58
C GLY A 341 7.79 32.63 -10.87
N ASP A 342 8.07 33.56 -9.95
CA ASP A 342 9.09 34.62 -10.08
C ASP A 342 10.54 34.12 -10.05
N ASP A 343 10.79 32.83 -9.80
CA ASP A 343 12.13 32.27 -9.57
C ASP A 343 12.82 31.70 -10.83
N ALA A 344 12.08 31.41 -11.91
CA ALA A 344 12.65 30.78 -13.11
C ALA A 344 13.15 31.83 -14.12
N LYS A 345 14.46 32.08 -14.14
CA LYS A 345 15.07 33.02 -15.10
C LYS A 345 15.02 32.46 -16.53
N ALA A 346 14.63 33.28 -17.50
CA ALA A 346 14.57 32.89 -18.92
C ALA A 346 15.89 32.28 -19.41
N GLY A 347 17.03 32.82 -18.98
CA GLY A 347 18.35 32.26 -19.29
C GLY A 347 18.57 30.80 -18.82
N ASP A 348 18.01 30.40 -17.68
CA ASP A 348 18.07 28.99 -17.22
C ASP A 348 17.19 28.07 -18.07
N LEU A 349 16.03 28.57 -18.50
CA LEU A 349 15.11 27.83 -19.36
C LEU A 349 15.71 27.60 -20.75
N ILE A 350 16.32 28.63 -21.34
CA ILE A 350 17.01 28.55 -22.63
C ILE A 350 18.18 27.57 -22.53
N ARG A 351 19.01 27.63 -21.47
CA ARG A 351 20.09 26.66 -21.25
C ARG A 351 19.58 25.22 -21.18
N SER A 352 18.49 24.98 -20.44
CA SER A 352 17.88 23.66 -20.36
C SER A 352 17.34 23.19 -21.71
N ALA A 353 16.79 24.10 -22.52
CA ALA A 353 16.31 23.80 -23.86
C ALA A 353 17.46 23.47 -24.82
N VAL A 354 18.58 24.19 -24.76
CA VAL A 354 19.79 23.89 -25.54
C VAL A 354 20.29 22.48 -25.25
N ILE A 355 20.42 22.10 -23.98
CA ILE A 355 20.86 20.74 -23.59
C ILE A 355 19.92 19.67 -24.15
N THR A 356 18.60 19.91 -24.08
CA THR A 356 17.59 18.97 -24.55
C THR A 356 17.59 18.87 -26.08
N LEU A 357 17.72 19.99 -26.78
CA LEU A 357 17.84 20.03 -28.23
C LEU A 357 19.12 19.34 -28.70
N LYS A 358 20.27 19.55 -28.04
CA LYS A 358 21.51 18.81 -28.34
C LYS A 358 21.31 17.29 -28.26
N GLY A 359 20.62 16.81 -27.22
CA GLY A 359 20.27 15.40 -27.09
C GLY A 359 19.39 14.91 -28.24
N LEU A 360 18.38 15.68 -28.64
CA LEU A 360 17.55 15.36 -29.80
C LEU A 360 18.35 15.32 -31.11
N ILE A 361 19.23 16.31 -31.35
CA ILE A 361 20.07 16.34 -32.55
C ILE A 361 21.00 15.13 -32.60
N ARG A 362 21.62 14.73 -31.47
CA ARG A 362 22.43 13.50 -31.40
C ARG A 362 21.63 12.24 -31.76
N ILE A 363 20.37 12.15 -31.36
CA ILE A 363 19.47 11.05 -31.78
C ILE A 363 19.19 11.11 -33.29
N MET A 364 19.09 12.31 -33.87
CA MET A 364 18.77 12.51 -35.30
C MET A 364 19.94 12.24 -36.27
N ILE A 365 21.15 12.70 -35.92
CA ILE A 365 22.30 12.66 -36.85
C ILE A 365 23.49 11.83 -36.36
N GLY A 366 23.36 11.23 -35.17
CA GLY A 366 24.37 10.37 -34.56
C GLY A 366 25.43 11.13 -33.76
N GLU A 367 26.59 10.49 -33.59
CA GLU A 367 27.71 11.03 -32.82
C GLU A 367 28.27 12.33 -33.41
N LEU A 368 28.63 13.23 -32.51
CA LEU A 368 29.25 14.52 -32.80
C LEU A 368 30.64 14.57 -32.17
N THR A 369 31.62 15.08 -32.91
CA THR A 369 32.94 15.43 -32.38
C THR A 369 32.83 16.54 -31.33
N HIS A 370 33.84 16.70 -30.47
CA HIS A 370 33.86 17.78 -29.47
C HIS A 370 33.76 19.18 -30.10
N GLN A 371 34.29 19.35 -31.30
CA GLN A 371 34.23 20.61 -32.04
C GLN A 371 32.81 20.86 -32.56
N GLU A 372 32.18 19.85 -33.19
CA GLU A 372 30.78 19.91 -33.64
C GLU A 372 29.81 20.10 -32.47
N ASP A 373 30.04 19.47 -31.32
CA ASP A 373 29.19 19.64 -30.12
C ASP A 373 29.24 21.08 -29.58
N SER A 374 30.43 21.69 -29.57
CA SER A 374 30.62 23.08 -29.16
C SER A 374 30.01 24.06 -30.18
N LEU A 375 30.10 23.73 -31.47
CA LEU A 375 29.49 24.51 -32.54
C LEU A 375 27.96 24.46 -32.46
N LEU A 376 27.39 23.26 -32.28
CA LEU A 376 25.95 23.05 -32.16
C LEU A 376 25.36 23.82 -30.96
N ASP A 377 26.07 23.85 -29.82
CA ASP A 377 25.67 24.62 -28.64
C ASP A 377 25.48 26.11 -28.98
N ARG A 378 26.47 26.70 -29.66
CA ARG A 378 26.43 28.08 -30.13
C ARG A 378 25.34 28.29 -31.18
N ALA A 379 25.21 27.38 -32.14
CA ALA A 379 24.22 27.47 -33.20
C ALA A 379 22.78 27.50 -32.64
N ILE A 380 22.47 26.66 -31.66
CA ILE A 380 21.14 26.65 -31.02
C ILE A 380 20.89 27.98 -30.27
N LEU A 381 21.88 28.50 -29.56
CA LEU A 381 21.77 29.81 -28.89
C LEU A 381 21.54 30.95 -29.89
N GLU A 382 22.29 30.99 -30.99
CA GLU A 382 22.12 31.98 -32.06
C GLU A 382 20.76 31.83 -32.77
N THR A 383 20.24 30.61 -32.87
CA THR A 383 18.90 30.33 -33.43
C THR A 383 17.79 30.95 -32.57
N TYR A 384 17.87 30.83 -31.25
CA TYR A 384 16.95 31.54 -30.35
C TYR A 384 17.15 33.07 -30.43
N ALA A 385 18.39 33.55 -30.48
CA ALA A 385 18.69 34.97 -30.57
C ALA A 385 18.15 35.60 -31.88
N LYS A 386 18.15 34.87 -33.00
CA LYS A 386 17.56 35.30 -34.29
C LYS A 386 16.05 35.58 -34.19
N LYS A 387 15.36 35.02 -33.18
CA LYS A 387 13.94 35.27 -32.87
C LYS A 387 13.74 36.22 -31.69
N ASP A 388 14.76 36.99 -31.32
CA ASP A 388 14.77 37.89 -30.16
C ASP A 388 14.54 37.18 -28.80
N ILE A 389 14.85 35.88 -28.73
CA ILE A 389 14.76 35.08 -27.50
C ILE A 389 16.12 35.07 -26.81
N THR A 390 16.22 35.83 -25.73
CA THR A 390 17.45 36.05 -24.95
C THR A 390 17.21 35.79 -23.47
N ALA A 391 18.27 35.84 -22.65
CA ALA A 391 18.18 35.60 -21.22
C ALA A 391 17.29 36.60 -20.45
N SER A 392 16.92 37.73 -21.05
CA SER A 392 16.03 38.76 -20.52
C SER A 392 14.64 38.78 -21.17
N SER A 393 14.35 37.89 -22.13
CA SER A 393 13.08 37.89 -22.86
C SER A 393 11.94 37.34 -21.99
N ASP A 394 10.74 37.91 -22.15
CA ASP A 394 9.51 37.35 -21.59
C ASP A 394 9.02 36.18 -22.46
N LEU A 395 9.28 34.97 -22.00
CA LEU A 395 8.96 33.73 -22.73
C LEU A 395 7.45 33.46 -22.86
N ALA A 396 6.56 34.24 -22.23
CA ALA A 396 5.13 34.06 -22.38
C ALA A 396 4.61 34.43 -23.78
N HIS A 397 5.32 35.32 -24.48
CA HIS A 397 4.88 35.92 -25.75
C HIS A 397 5.88 35.75 -26.89
N VAL A 398 6.81 34.81 -26.77
CA VAL A 398 7.80 34.54 -27.82
C VAL A 398 7.30 33.53 -28.84
N GLU A 399 7.78 33.70 -30.06
CA GLU A 399 7.62 32.71 -31.12
C GLU A 399 8.90 31.88 -31.22
N PRO A 400 8.87 30.59 -30.83
CA PRO A 400 10.06 29.77 -30.87
C PRO A 400 10.51 29.51 -32.32
N PRO A 401 11.82 29.38 -32.55
CA PRO A 401 12.34 28.98 -33.86
C PRO A 401 11.88 27.58 -34.24
N VAL A 402 12.10 27.20 -35.50
CA VAL A 402 11.91 25.82 -36.00
C VAL A 402 13.25 25.23 -36.47
N LEU A 403 13.25 23.95 -36.82
CA LEU A 403 14.48 23.25 -37.20
C LEU A 403 15.18 23.87 -38.41
N SER A 404 14.44 24.40 -39.40
CA SER A 404 15.04 25.12 -40.53
C SER A 404 15.74 26.42 -40.12
N ASP A 405 15.31 27.08 -39.05
CA ASP A 405 16.03 28.25 -38.53
C ASP A 405 17.42 27.83 -38.01
N LEU A 406 17.54 26.65 -37.39
CA LEU A 406 18.82 26.09 -36.93
C LEU A 406 19.71 25.67 -38.11
N GLU A 407 19.13 25.01 -39.12
CA GLU A 407 19.85 24.64 -40.35
C GLU A 407 20.47 25.89 -41.01
N ASP A 408 19.70 26.98 -41.16
CA ASP A 408 20.17 28.24 -41.72
C ASP A 408 21.37 28.82 -40.95
N ILE A 409 21.30 28.80 -39.61
CA ILE A 409 22.37 29.30 -38.74
C ILE A 409 23.63 28.44 -38.91
N LEU A 410 23.49 27.11 -38.89
CA LEU A 410 24.61 26.19 -39.07
C LEU A 410 25.26 26.35 -40.45
N HIS A 411 24.48 26.60 -41.50
CA HIS A 411 24.98 26.84 -42.84
C HIS A 411 25.85 28.10 -42.96
N GLY A 412 25.60 29.10 -42.10
CA GLY A 412 26.39 30.34 -42.04
C GLY A 412 27.59 30.29 -41.09
N MET A 413 27.74 29.23 -40.30
CA MET A 413 28.84 29.04 -39.36
C MET A 413 29.99 28.25 -40.01
N GLU A 414 31.23 28.73 -39.83
CA GLU A 414 32.42 27.99 -40.26
C GLU A 414 32.51 26.63 -39.54
N GLY A 415 32.47 25.54 -40.31
CA GLY A 415 32.49 24.16 -39.81
C GLY A 415 31.11 23.59 -39.48
N GLY A 416 30.01 24.32 -39.72
CA GLY A 416 28.64 23.86 -39.49
C GLY A 416 27.98 23.18 -40.69
N GLU A 417 28.64 23.19 -41.84
CA GLU A 417 28.07 22.73 -43.12
C GLU A 417 27.70 21.25 -43.10
N ASP A 418 28.49 20.40 -42.42
CA ASP A 418 28.22 18.96 -42.33
C ASP A 418 27.00 18.67 -41.45
N ILE A 419 26.88 19.33 -40.30
CA ILE A 419 25.70 19.22 -39.41
C ILE A 419 24.45 19.71 -40.16
N ALA A 420 24.52 20.86 -40.82
CA ALA A 420 23.43 21.40 -41.62
C ALA A 420 22.99 20.41 -42.72
N MET A 421 23.95 19.84 -43.45
CA MET A 421 23.68 18.85 -44.50
C MET A 421 22.98 17.60 -43.95
N ARG A 422 23.39 17.10 -42.77
CA ARG A 422 22.71 15.95 -42.12
C ARG A 422 21.32 16.31 -41.61
N LEU A 423 21.09 17.54 -41.17
CA LEU A 423 19.77 18.02 -40.73
C LEU A 423 18.80 18.23 -41.87
N LYS A 424 19.29 18.49 -43.09
CA LYS A 424 18.47 18.73 -44.28
C LYS A 424 17.41 17.65 -44.55
N LYS A 425 17.70 16.39 -44.17
CA LYS A 425 16.73 15.28 -44.29
C LYS A 425 15.45 15.47 -43.46
N TYR A 426 15.50 16.30 -42.40
CA TYR A 426 14.42 16.60 -41.46
C TYR A 426 13.77 17.98 -41.66
N THR A 427 14.26 18.79 -42.59
CA THR A 427 13.74 20.14 -42.87
C THR A 427 13.12 20.23 -44.26
N GLU A 428 13.83 19.75 -45.28
CA GLU A 428 13.39 19.73 -46.68
C GLU A 428 13.25 18.30 -47.25
N GLY A 429 13.86 17.31 -46.58
CA GLY A 429 13.89 15.92 -47.03
C GLY A 429 12.68 15.08 -46.62
N THR A 430 12.85 13.76 -46.70
CA THR A 430 11.79 12.75 -46.45
C THR A 430 11.16 12.87 -45.06
N PHE A 431 11.87 13.41 -44.08
CA PHE A 431 11.41 13.51 -42.69
C PHE A 431 10.96 14.93 -42.27
N ALA A 432 10.88 15.87 -43.21
CA ALA A 432 10.50 17.28 -43.00
C ALA A 432 9.21 17.46 -42.19
N GLY A 433 8.24 16.56 -42.39
CA GLY A 433 6.94 16.63 -41.75
C GLY A 433 6.95 16.43 -40.22
N LEU A 434 8.02 15.90 -39.62
CA LEU A 434 7.96 15.53 -38.19
C LEU A 434 8.24 16.69 -37.24
N LEU A 435 9.40 17.35 -37.39
CA LEU A 435 9.97 18.25 -36.37
C LEU A 435 10.13 19.70 -36.83
N ASN A 436 9.94 20.01 -38.11
CA ASN A 436 10.14 21.35 -38.66
C ASN A 436 8.85 22.18 -38.75
N ASN A 437 8.04 22.14 -37.68
CA ASN A 437 6.73 22.79 -37.65
C ASN A 437 6.46 23.41 -36.29
N ARG A 438 5.54 24.37 -36.25
CA ARG A 438 5.04 24.95 -34.99
C ARG A 438 4.12 23.99 -34.27
N THR A 439 4.14 24.03 -32.94
CA THR A 439 3.21 23.25 -32.12
C THR A 439 1.78 23.75 -32.31
N ASN A 440 0.86 22.83 -32.57
CA ASN A 440 -0.57 23.13 -32.77
C ASN A 440 -1.50 22.17 -32.00
N ILE A 441 -0.98 21.54 -30.95
CA ILE A 441 -1.67 20.51 -30.18
C ILE A 441 -2.19 21.09 -28.86
N ASP A 442 -3.38 20.66 -28.45
CA ASP A 442 -3.99 21.00 -27.16
C ASP A 442 -4.10 19.77 -26.24
N LEU A 443 -3.78 19.98 -24.96
CA LEU A 443 -3.82 18.98 -23.89
C LEU A 443 -4.96 19.23 -22.88
N ALA A 444 -6.02 19.91 -23.28
CA ALA A 444 -7.13 20.26 -22.37
C ALA A 444 -7.86 19.06 -21.75
N ASN A 445 -7.88 17.90 -22.43
CA ASN A 445 -8.58 16.71 -21.94
C ASN A 445 -7.79 15.97 -20.86
N GLN A 446 -8.53 15.34 -19.94
CA GLN A 446 -7.94 14.61 -18.82
C GLN A 446 -7.14 13.38 -19.24
N LEU A 447 -7.52 12.71 -20.34
CA LEU A 447 -6.73 11.67 -20.98
C LEU A 447 -6.24 12.16 -22.35
N VAL A 448 -4.93 12.11 -22.54
CA VAL A 448 -4.28 12.38 -23.84
C VAL A 448 -3.42 11.19 -24.21
N VAL A 449 -3.58 10.69 -25.44
CA VAL A 449 -2.77 9.60 -25.98
C VAL A 449 -2.03 10.12 -27.21
N PHE A 450 -0.70 10.06 -27.18
CA PHE A 450 0.17 10.29 -28.32
C PHE A 450 0.52 8.95 -28.97
N SER A 451 0.13 8.75 -30.22
CA SER A 451 0.51 7.55 -30.95
C SER A 451 1.68 7.80 -31.89
N VAL A 452 2.68 6.93 -31.80
CA VAL A 452 3.87 6.92 -32.68
C VAL A 452 3.90 5.69 -33.58
N ARG A 453 2.77 5.00 -33.70
CA ARG A 453 2.65 3.74 -34.46
C ARG A 453 3.01 3.90 -35.94
N ASP A 454 2.53 4.99 -36.55
CA ASP A 454 2.66 5.25 -37.98
C ASP A 454 4.02 5.89 -38.34
N LEU A 455 4.99 5.85 -37.41
CA LEU A 455 6.38 6.22 -37.65
C LEU A 455 7.22 4.97 -37.90
N GLU A 456 8.18 5.12 -38.82
CA GLU A 456 9.27 4.17 -39.01
C GLU A 456 10.12 4.07 -37.74
N ASP A 457 10.74 2.91 -37.53
CA ASP A 457 11.49 2.63 -36.31
C ASP A 457 12.62 3.64 -36.04
N GLU A 458 13.28 4.16 -37.10
CA GLU A 458 14.31 5.21 -36.98
C GLU A 458 13.73 6.54 -36.44
N LEU A 459 12.46 6.84 -36.70
CA LEU A 459 11.79 8.09 -36.28
C LEU A 459 11.15 8.00 -34.89
N ARG A 460 10.96 6.79 -34.34
CA ARG A 460 10.28 6.63 -33.05
C ARG A 460 11.05 7.23 -31.87
N PRO A 461 12.35 6.99 -31.69
CA PRO A 461 13.10 7.56 -30.57
C PRO A 461 13.03 9.09 -30.54
N MET A 462 13.22 9.76 -31.67
CA MET A 462 13.15 11.23 -31.77
C MET A 462 11.75 11.79 -31.53
N ALA A 463 10.70 11.10 -32.01
CA ALA A 463 9.32 11.52 -31.79
C ALA A 463 8.93 11.38 -30.31
N ILE A 464 9.24 10.24 -29.70
CA ILE A 464 8.97 10.00 -28.27
C ILE A 464 9.75 11.01 -27.42
N TYR A 465 11.03 11.26 -27.73
CA TYR A 465 11.86 12.26 -27.04
C TYR A 465 11.21 13.64 -27.10
N THR A 466 10.76 14.06 -28.29
CA THR A 466 10.11 15.35 -28.52
C THR A 466 8.79 15.47 -27.76
N VAL A 467 7.96 14.42 -27.79
CA VAL A 467 6.70 14.35 -27.02
C VAL A 467 6.95 14.47 -25.52
N ILE A 468 7.95 13.76 -24.98
CA ILE A 468 8.27 13.83 -23.55
C ILE A 468 8.79 15.22 -23.17
N ASN A 469 9.64 15.84 -24.01
CA ASN A 469 10.09 17.21 -23.79
C ASN A 469 8.91 18.19 -23.75
N PHE A 470 7.98 18.08 -24.71
CA PHE A 470 6.76 18.88 -24.75
C PHE A 470 5.91 18.69 -23.47
N ILE A 471 5.68 17.44 -23.06
CA ILE A 471 4.97 17.13 -21.82
C ILE A 471 5.68 17.73 -20.61
N TRP A 472 7.02 17.63 -20.57
CA TRP A 472 7.82 18.18 -19.48
C TRP A 472 7.70 19.70 -19.37
N ASN A 473 7.66 20.41 -20.50
CA ASN A 473 7.42 21.85 -20.54
C ASN A 473 6.04 22.21 -19.97
N ILE A 474 5.01 21.42 -20.26
CA ILE A 474 3.64 21.61 -19.75
C ILE A 474 3.54 21.27 -18.25
N VAL A 475 4.17 20.18 -17.82
CA VAL A 475 4.22 19.76 -16.42
C VAL A 475 4.85 20.83 -15.54
N ARG A 476 5.92 21.45 -16.03
CA ARG A 476 6.58 22.57 -15.35
C ARG A 476 5.80 23.87 -15.40
N ALA A 477 4.80 23.99 -16.27
CA ALA A 477 3.96 25.18 -16.48
C ALA A 477 2.65 25.15 -15.66
N GLN A 478 2.20 23.98 -15.18
CA GLN A 478 1.06 23.89 -14.26
C GLN A 478 1.23 22.74 -13.25
N MET A 479 1.15 23.04 -11.95
CA MET A 479 1.20 22.04 -10.89
C MET A 479 -0.14 21.30 -10.77
N LYS A 480 -0.19 20.07 -11.26
CA LYS A 480 -1.36 19.17 -11.19
C LYS A 480 -0.91 17.72 -11.03
N LYS A 481 -1.75 16.87 -10.44
CA LYS A 481 -1.50 15.41 -10.41
C LYS A 481 -1.59 14.85 -11.83
N ARG A 482 -0.45 14.37 -12.34
CA ARG A 482 -0.34 13.78 -13.68
C ARG A 482 0.31 12.42 -13.64
N ILE A 483 -0.15 11.49 -14.47
CA ILE A 483 0.59 10.25 -14.76
C ILE A 483 1.01 10.27 -16.23
N LEU A 484 2.31 10.11 -16.48
CA LEU A 484 2.85 9.88 -17.81
C LEU A 484 3.14 8.39 -17.98
N VAL A 485 2.44 7.73 -18.89
CA VAL A 485 2.65 6.32 -19.26
C VAL A 485 3.48 6.28 -20.54
N ILE A 486 4.62 5.60 -20.50
CA ILE A 486 5.45 5.32 -21.67
C ILE A 486 5.38 3.81 -21.91
N ASP A 487 4.57 3.41 -22.90
CA ASP A 487 4.53 2.02 -23.33
C ASP A 487 5.73 1.70 -24.23
N GLU A 488 6.27 0.49 -24.09
CA GLU A 488 7.52 0.04 -24.75
C GLU A 488 8.67 1.05 -24.55
N ALA A 489 8.94 1.41 -23.30
CA ALA A 489 9.94 2.43 -22.94
C ALA A 489 11.38 2.09 -23.35
N TRP A 490 11.65 0.84 -23.78
CA TRP A 490 12.96 0.39 -24.28
C TRP A 490 13.41 1.15 -25.54
N TRP A 491 12.50 1.69 -26.35
CA TRP A 491 12.85 2.56 -27.49
C TRP A 491 13.75 3.74 -27.10
N LEU A 492 13.61 4.24 -25.86
CA LEU A 492 14.43 5.33 -25.33
C LEU A 492 15.70 4.86 -24.64
N MET A 493 15.82 3.57 -24.34
CA MET A 493 17.01 3.02 -23.69
C MET A 493 18.10 2.64 -24.70
N GLN A 494 17.77 2.62 -26.00
CA GLN A 494 18.70 2.33 -27.09
C GLN A 494 19.80 3.41 -27.29
N HIS A 495 19.53 4.65 -26.88
CA HIS A 495 20.46 5.76 -27.01
C HIS A 495 20.78 6.38 -25.63
N GLU A 496 22.07 6.62 -25.37
CA GLU A 496 22.54 7.12 -24.09
C GLU A 496 21.91 8.48 -23.71
N ASP A 497 21.75 9.38 -24.69
CA ASP A 497 21.16 10.71 -24.45
C ASP A 497 19.67 10.65 -24.08
N SER A 498 18.89 9.76 -24.71
CA SER A 498 17.48 9.57 -24.34
C SER A 498 17.34 8.87 -22.99
N ALA A 499 18.21 7.89 -22.68
CA ALA A 499 18.25 7.23 -21.38
C ALA A 499 18.58 8.23 -20.25
N LYS A 500 19.62 9.06 -20.43
CA LYS A 500 19.97 10.16 -19.50
C LYS A 500 18.82 11.14 -19.31
N PHE A 501 18.10 11.47 -20.39
CA PHE A 501 16.94 12.36 -20.32
C PHE A 501 15.80 11.77 -19.48
N ILE A 502 15.43 10.51 -19.71
CA ILE A 502 14.44 9.79 -18.89
C ILE A 502 14.89 9.70 -17.43
N TYR A 503 16.15 9.37 -17.18
CA TYR A 503 16.70 9.33 -15.83
C TYR A 503 16.58 10.69 -15.10
N ALA A 504 16.89 11.78 -15.80
CA ALA A 504 16.72 13.13 -15.27
C ALA A 504 15.24 13.48 -15.02
N LEU A 505 14.31 12.99 -15.86
CA LEU A 505 12.87 13.13 -15.66
C LEU A 505 12.40 12.39 -14.41
N VAL A 506 12.78 11.11 -14.26
CA VAL A 506 12.46 10.25 -13.11
C VAL A 506 12.87 10.89 -11.78
N LYS A 507 14.04 11.54 -11.74
CA LYS A 507 14.52 12.23 -10.53
C LYS A 507 13.75 13.52 -10.19
N ARG A 508 13.09 14.14 -11.16
CA ARG A 508 12.47 15.47 -11.02
C ARG A 508 10.94 15.44 -10.97
N CYS A 509 10.31 14.45 -11.60
CA CYS A 509 8.85 14.33 -11.76
C CYS A 509 8.06 14.53 -10.46
N ARG A 510 8.54 13.97 -9.33
CA ARG A 510 7.94 14.14 -8.00
C ARG A 510 7.69 15.60 -7.63
N LYS A 511 8.65 16.51 -7.90
CA LYS A 511 8.54 17.93 -7.53
C LYS A 511 7.38 18.63 -8.23
N TYR A 512 6.88 18.05 -9.33
CA TYR A 512 5.83 18.61 -10.16
C TYR A 512 4.53 17.80 -10.13
N TYR A 513 4.36 16.91 -9.13
CA TYR A 513 3.24 15.97 -9.05
C TYR A 513 3.02 15.12 -10.30
N LEU A 514 4.13 14.79 -10.99
CA LEU A 514 4.14 13.85 -12.11
C LEU A 514 4.59 12.48 -11.61
N GLY A 515 3.77 11.45 -11.86
CA GLY A 515 4.15 10.05 -11.74
C GLY A 515 4.51 9.47 -13.12
N LEU A 516 5.72 8.95 -13.28
CA LEU A 516 6.14 8.27 -14.50
C LEU A 516 5.83 6.77 -14.40
N THR A 517 5.15 6.21 -15.38
CA THR A 517 4.96 4.77 -15.56
C THR A 517 5.71 4.31 -16.80
N THR A 518 6.78 3.53 -16.63
CA THR A 518 7.49 2.90 -17.74
C THR A 518 7.07 1.44 -17.87
N ILE A 519 6.84 0.99 -19.09
CA ILE A 519 6.39 -0.36 -19.39
C ILE A 519 7.39 -1.00 -20.36
N THR A 520 7.84 -2.22 -20.06
CA THR A 520 8.71 -3.00 -20.95
C THR A 520 8.46 -4.50 -20.80
N GLN A 521 8.83 -5.26 -21.84
CA GLN A 521 8.73 -6.72 -21.86
C GLN A 521 10.03 -7.39 -21.39
N ASP A 522 11.19 -6.83 -21.74
CA ASP A 522 12.49 -7.32 -21.31
C ASP A 522 13.10 -6.39 -20.26
N VAL A 523 13.57 -6.97 -19.16
CA VAL A 523 14.25 -6.25 -18.07
C VAL A 523 15.66 -5.85 -18.50
N ASN A 524 16.29 -6.63 -19.39
CA ASN A 524 17.65 -6.37 -19.86
C ASN A 524 17.78 -5.02 -20.58
N ASP A 525 16.69 -4.55 -21.20
CA ASP A 525 16.64 -3.24 -21.86
C ASP A 525 16.93 -2.08 -20.90
N PHE A 526 16.69 -2.26 -19.60
CA PHE A 526 16.96 -1.27 -18.55
C PHE A 526 18.25 -1.53 -17.76
N LEU A 527 18.82 -2.73 -17.88
CA LEU A 527 20.02 -3.13 -17.13
C LEU A 527 21.31 -2.98 -17.96
N GLY A 528 21.21 -3.01 -19.28
CA GLY A 528 22.34 -2.87 -20.21
C GLY A 528 22.65 -1.43 -20.63
N SER A 529 21.82 -0.46 -20.23
CA SER A 529 21.85 0.94 -20.68
C SER A 529 22.56 1.88 -19.72
#